data_AF-A0A5C7F1G5-F1
#
_entry.id   AF-A0A5C7F1G5-F1
#
_cell.length_a   1.000
_cell.length_b   1.000
_cell.length_c   1.000
_cell.angle_alpha   90.00
_cell.angle_beta   90.00
_cell.angle_gamma   90.00
#
_symmetry.space_group_name_H-M   'P 1'
#
loop_
_entity.id
_entity.type
_entity.pdbx_description
1 polymer ?
#
loop_
_entity_poly.entity_id
_entity_poly.type
_entity_poly.pdbx_seq_one_letter_code
_entity_poly.pdbx_strand_id
1 'polypeptide(L)'
;MARSRAAVRTRRCWIDPQDFRQTRLAARLTVDQAAALLFVSSRTVRYWEAGRARIPYAAFKLLKVLRGHGLPGEAWAGWTVTQEALWSPAGHRFLPGELEWLSLVFRQAQAFRVVYRKLRRLQRHGASEGHLSPSPTDRREAPPLPRRAGGEEAEAQAEAGGVALRSR
;
A
#
# COMPACT_ATOMS: atom_id res chain seq x y z
N MET A 1 3.95 -31.78 26.75
CA MET A 1 2.69 -31.84 25.96
C MET A 1 3.03 -31.73 24.48
N ALA A 2 3.07 -32.86 23.75
CA ALA A 2 3.41 -32.89 22.33
C ALA A 2 2.15 -32.67 21.48
N ARG A 3 2.13 -31.62 20.64
CA ARG A 3 1.01 -31.36 19.72
C ARG A 3 1.07 -32.40 18.59
N SER A 4 0.03 -33.22 18.47
CA SER A 4 -0.15 -34.13 17.33
C SER A 4 -0.25 -33.31 16.04
N ARG A 5 0.67 -33.53 15.11
CA ARG A 5 0.68 -32.88 13.79
C ARG A 5 -0.43 -33.52 12.95
N ALA A 6 -1.59 -32.88 12.89
CA ALA A 6 -2.68 -33.32 12.01
C ALA A 6 -2.14 -33.42 10.57
N ALA A 7 -2.30 -34.59 9.96
CA ALA A 7 -1.83 -34.84 8.61
C ALA A 7 -2.56 -33.91 7.63
N VAL A 8 -1.83 -32.98 7.01
CA VAL A 8 -2.38 -32.11 5.97
C VAL A 8 -2.73 -32.99 4.77
N ARG A 9 -4.03 -33.25 4.57
CA ARG A 9 -4.53 -33.91 3.35
C ARG A 9 -4.25 -32.98 2.18
N THR A 10 -3.18 -33.25 1.44
CA THR A 10 -2.86 -32.55 0.19
C THR A 10 -3.92 -32.90 -0.85
N ARG A 11 -4.93 -32.03 -0.97
CA ARG A 11 -5.87 -32.10 -2.10
C ARG A 11 -5.06 -31.88 -3.37
N ARG A 12 -5.03 -32.89 -4.25
CA ARG A 12 -4.37 -32.78 -5.56
C ARG A 12 -5.17 -31.78 -6.39
N CYS A 13 -4.75 -30.52 -6.40
CA CYS A 13 -5.31 -29.49 -7.26
C CYS A 13 -4.97 -29.84 -8.71
N TRP A 14 -5.99 -30.10 -9.52
CA TRP A 14 -5.88 -30.11 -10.98
C TRP A 14 -5.91 -28.66 -11.46
N ILE A 15 -5.07 -28.34 -12.43
CA ILE A 15 -4.95 -27.01 -13.02
C ILE A 15 -5.30 -27.17 -14.49
N ASP A 16 -6.20 -26.31 -14.98
CA ASP A 16 -6.55 -26.27 -16.39
C ASP A 16 -5.33 -25.80 -17.23
N PRO A 17 -4.93 -26.53 -18.28
CA PRO A 17 -3.93 -26.08 -19.24
C PRO A 17 -4.13 -24.66 -19.74
N GLN A 18 -5.39 -24.25 -19.97
CA GLN A 18 -5.68 -22.92 -20.46
C GLN A 18 -5.44 -21.85 -19.39
N ASP A 19 -5.77 -22.12 -18.13
CA ASP A 19 -5.44 -21.22 -17.00
C ASP A 19 -3.94 -20.98 -16.88
N PHE A 20 -3.13 -22.03 -17.05
CA PHE A 20 -1.67 -21.90 -17.04
C PHE A 20 -1.17 -21.03 -18.20
N ARG A 21 -1.68 -21.25 -19.41
CA ARG A 21 -1.34 -20.44 -20.59
C ARG A 21 -1.72 -18.98 -20.39
N GLN A 22 -2.93 -18.70 -19.91
CA GLN A 22 -3.39 -17.34 -19.65
C GLN A 22 -2.53 -16.66 -18.59
N THR A 23 -2.18 -17.39 -17.53
CA THR A 23 -1.29 -16.86 -16.48
C THR A 23 0.08 -16.50 -17.04
N ARG A 24 0.67 -17.32 -17.92
CA ARG A 24 1.96 -16.98 -18.58
C ARG A 24 1.83 -15.77 -19.50
N LEU A 25 0.84 -15.75 -20.39
CA LEU A 25 0.63 -14.65 -21.34
C LEU A 25 0.45 -13.32 -20.62
N ALA A 26 -0.34 -13.35 -19.57
CA ALA A 26 -0.63 -12.17 -18.81
C ALA A 26 0.56 -11.78 -17.90
N ALA A 27 1.58 -12.64 -17.73
CA ALA A 27 2.88 -12.32 -17.14
C ALA A 27 3.83 -11.70 -18.18
N ARG A 28 3.38 -11.57 -19.43
CA ARG A 28 4.15 -11.12 -20.59
C ARG A 28 5.41 -11.94 -20.84
N LEU A 29 5.39 -13.23 -20.48
CA LEU A 29 6.50 -14.15 -20.71
C LEU A 29 6.28 -14.97 -21.98
N THR A 30 7.32 -15.08 -22.81
CA THR A 30 7.36 -16.08 -23.88
C THR A 30 7.47 -17.49 -23.29
N VAL A 31 7.26 -18.52 -24.13
CA VAL A 31 7.42 -19.92 -23.70
C VAL A 31 8.84 -20.19 -23.20
N ASP A 32 9.85 -19.65 -23.90
CA ASP A 32 11.26 -19.88 -23.54
C ASP A 32 11.66 -19.11 -22.28
N GLN A 33 11.14 -17.88 -22.09
CA GLN A 33 11.34 -17.12 -20.86
C GLN A 33 10.69 -17.81 -19.65
N ALA A 34 9.46 -18.33 -19.82
CA ALA A 34 8.80 -19.09 -18.77
C ALA A 34 9.54 -20.40 -18.46
N ALA A 35 10.10 -21.06 -19.48
CA ALA A 35 10.90 -22.27 -19.32
C ALA A 35 12.17 -22.01 -18.53
N ALA A 36 12.92 -20.94 -18.88
CA ALA A 36 14.10 -20.51 -18.16
C ALA A 36 13.80 -20.15 -16.69
N LEU A 37 12.73 -19.39 -16.46
CA LEU A 37 12.27 -19.02 -15.12
C LEU A 37 11.91 -20.24 -14.25
N LEU A 38 11.25 -21.23 -14.85
CA LEU A 38 10.77 -22.43 -14.15
C LEU A 38 11.84 -23.54 -14.11
N PHE A 39 13.02 -23.31 -14.69
CA PHE A 39 14.10 -24.29 -14.84
C PHE A 39 13.63 -25.60 -15.51
N VAL A 40 12.80 -25.48 -16.55
CA VAL A 40 12.32 -26.60 -17.36
C VAL A 40 12.58 -26.35 -18.83
N SER A 41 12.41 -27.39 -19.67
CA SER A 41 12.51 -27.22 -21.11
C SER A 41 11.28 -26.51 -21.70
N SER A 42 11.44 -25.78 -22.80
CA SER A 42 10.33 -25.18 -23.56
C SER A 42 9.33 -26.23 -24.04
N ARG A 43 9.80 -27.45 -24.32
CA ARG A 43 8.95 -28.60 -24.65
C ARG A 43 7.99 -28.92 -23.49
N THR A 44 8.49 -28.93 -22.25
CA THR A 44 7.70 -29.19 -21.05
C THR A 44 6.59 -28.15 -20.89
N VAL A 45 6.91 -26.87 -21.08
CA VAL A 45 5.92 -25.78 -21.01
C VAL A 45 4.84 -25.95 -22.09
N ARG A 46 5.21 -26.24 -23.34
CA ARG A 46 4.24 -26.52 -24.42
C ARG A 46 3.36 -27.73 -24.10
N TYR A 47 3.91 -28.76 -23.46
CA TYR A 47 3.18 -29.96 -23.08
C TYR A 47 2.16 -29.69 -21.96
N TRP A 48 2.50 -28.81 -21.03
CA TRP A 48 1.56 -28.32 -20.02
C TRP A 48 0.42 -27.52 -20.64
N GLU A 49 0.72 -26.57 -21.53
CA GLU A 49 -0.30 -25.75 -22.21
C GLU A 49 -1.20 -26.55 -23.14
N ALA A 50 -0.67 -27.61 -23.77
CA ALA A 50 -1.43 -28.52 -24.60
C ALA A 50 -2.19 -29.60 -23.79
N GLY A 51 -2.09 -29.59 -22.46
CA GLY A 51 -2.72 -30.60 -21.59
C GLY A 51 -2.15 -32.02 -21.74
N ARG A 52 -0.99 -32.17 -22.39
CA ARG A 52 -0.32 -33.46 -22.61
C ARG A 52 0.42 -33.97 -21.37
N ALA A 53 0.77 -33.07 -20.46
CA ALA A 53 1.43 -33.41 -19.20
C ALA A 53 0.80 -32.65 -18.03
N ARG A 54 0.83 -33.26 -16.84
CA ARG A 54 0.35 -32.65 -15.61
C ARG A 54 1.20 -31.44 -15.24
N ILE A 55 0.54 -30.34 -14.91
CA ILE A 55 1.17 -29.10 -14.46
C ILE A 55 1.51 -29.20 -12.96
N PRO A 56 2.79 -29.03 -12.56
CA PRO A 56 3.15 -28.92 -11.15
C PRO A 56 2.53 -27.66 -10.53
N TYR A 57 1.90 -27.80 -9.36
CA TYR A 57 1.28 -26.67 -8.67
C TYR A 57 2.29 -25.56 -8.32
N ALA A 58 3.54 -25.93 -8.03
CA ALA A 58 4.60 -24.96 -7.78
C ALA A 58 4.88 -24.05 -8.99
N ALA A 59 4.90 -24.62 -10.20
CA ALA A 59 5.14 -23.86 -11.43
C ALA A 59 4.01 -22.85 -11.70
N PHE A 60 2.77 -23.30 -11.56
CA PHE A 60 1.59 -22.44 -11.71
C PHE A 60 1.56 -21.33 -10.64
N LYS A 61 1.87 -21.66 -9.38
CA LYS A 61 1.89 -20.69 -8.29
C LYS A 61 2.99 -19.65 -8.47
N LEU A 62 4.17 -20.04 -8.94
CA LEU A 62 5.26 -19.09 -9.21
C LEU A 62 4.86 -18.06 -10.26
N LEU A 63 4.25 -18.50 -11.37
CA LEU A 63 3.76 -17.59 -12.40
C LEU A 63 2.73 -16.60 -11.83
N LYS A 64 1.85 -17.03 -10.92
CA LYS A 64 0.87 -16.14 -10.27
C LYS A 64 1.55 -15.12 -9.34
N VAL A 65 2.56 -15.53 -8.57
CA VAL A 65 3.30 -14.61 -7.70
C VAL A 65 4.01 -13.54 -8.53
N LEU A 66 4.63 -13.90 -9.65
CA LEU A 66 5.33 -12.94 -10.53
C LEU A 66 4.39 -11.99 -11.26
N ARG A 67 3.14 -12.40 -11.49
CA ARG A 67 2.06 -11.53 -12.00
C ARG A 67 1.59 -10.50 -10.99
N GLY A 68 2.16 -10.49 -9.78
CA GLY A 68 1.71 -9.71 -8.65
C GLY A 68 0.48 -10.28 -7.94
N HIS A 69 -0.01 -11.46 -8.30
CA HIS A 69 -1.16 -12.04 -7.63
C HIS A 69 -0.74 -12.69 -6.30
N GLY A 70 -1.03 -11.98 -5.21
CA GLY A 70 -1.23 -12.57 -3.88
C GLY A 70 0.05 -13.07 -3.21
N LEU A 71 0.45 -12.39 -2.15
CA LEU A 71 1.42 -12.97 -1.21
C LEU A 71 0.84 -14.26 -0.59
N PRO A 72 1.65 -15.31 -0.37
CA PRO A 72 1.14 -16.60 0.10
C PRO A 72 0.69 -16.52 1.56
N GLY A 73 -0.51 -17.04 1.83
CA GLY A 73 -1.08 -17.15 3.19
C GLY A 73 -2.38 -16.37 3.34
N GLU A 74 -3.24 -16.80 4.26
CA GLU A 74 -4.55 -16.17 4.47
C GLU A 74 -4.44 -14.72 4.96
N ALA A 75 -3.45 -14.42 5.80
CA ALA A 75 -3.15 -13.06 6.27
C ALA A 75 -2.79 -12.07 5.15
N TRP A 76 -2.38 -12.61 4.00
CA TRP A 76 -1.95 -11.86 2.83
C TRP A 76 -3.01 -11.84 1.72
N ALA A 77 -4.22 -12.32 1.99
CA ALA A 77 -5.32 -12.29 1.03
C ALA A 77 -5.61 -10.85 0.58
N GLY A 78 -5.66 -10.63 -0.73
CA GLY A 78 -5.89 -9.32 -1.33
C GLY A 78 -4.66 -8.40 -1.37
N TRP A 79 -3.55 -8.78 -0.75
CA TRP A 79 -2.28 -8.06 -0.89
C TRP A 79 -1.59 -8.43 -2.20
N THR A 80 -1.09 -7.42 -2.90
CA THR A 80 -0.47 -7.57 -4.23
C THR A 80 0.90 -6.91 -4.20
N VAL A 81 1.95 -7.63 -4.59
CA VAL A 81 3.28 -7.05 -4.77
C VAL A 81 3.50 -6.81 -6.25
N THR A 82 3.65 -5.56 -6.65
CA THR A 82 4.13 -5.21 -8.00
C THR A 82 5.63 -4.98 -7.96
N GLN A 83 6.26 -4.80 -9.12
CA GLN A 83 7.69 -4.49 -9.19
C GLN A 83 8.07 -3.20 -8.44
N GLU A 84 7.12 -2.27 -8.26
CA GLU A 84 7.38 -0.95 -7.70
C GLU A 84 6.90 -0.79 -6.25
N ALA A 85 5.85 -1.51 -5.85
CA ALA A 85 5.19 -1.28 -4.57
C ALA A 85 4.41 -2.49 -4.05
N LEU A 86 4.20 -2.49 -2.74
CA LEU A 86 3.23 -3.35 -2.08
C LEU A 86 1.88 -2.65 -2.02
N TRP A 87 0.83 -3.32 -2.51
CA TRP A 87 -0.54 -2.83 -2.49
C TRP A 87 -1.35 -3.51 -1.40
N SER A 88 -1.99 -2.68 -0.59
CA SER A 88 -3.01 -3.10 0.38
C SER A 88 -4.31 -3.48 -0.36
N PRO A 89 -5.09 -4.44 0.17
CA PRO A 89 -6.45 -4.68 -0.30
C PRO A 89 -7.35 -3.44 -0.21
N ALA A 90 -7.02 -2.47 0.65
CA ALA A 90 -7.72 -1.19 0.75
C ALA A 90 -7.28 -0.15 -0.31
N GLY A 91 -6.39 -0.51 -1.24
CA GLY A 91 -5.91 0.38 -2.31
C GLY A 91 -4.74 1.28 -1.93
N HIS A 92 -4.15 1.11 -0.75
CA HIS A 92 -2.96 1.86 -0.33
C HIS A 92 -1.70 1.29 -0.97
N ARG A 93 -0.84 2.18 -1.48
CA ARG A 93 0.46 1.83 -2.05
C ARG A 93 1.56 2.06 -1.02
N PHE A 94 2.46 1.09 -0.86
CA PHE A 94 3.65 1.19 -0.01
C PHE A 94 4.90 0.98 -0.86
N LEU A 95 5.73 2.01 -0.96
CA LEU A 95 7.02 1.93 -1.63
C LEU A 95 8.07 1.19 -0.78
N PRO A 96 9.08 0.54 -1.39
CA PRO A 96 10.16 -0.10 -0.66
C PRO A 96 10.85 0.82 0.36
N GLY A 97 11.13 2.07 -0.02
CA GLY A 97 11.71 3.06 0.88
C GLY A 97 10.80 3.41 2.07
N GLU A 98 9.49 3.52 1.86
CA GLU A 98 8.54 3.79 2.96
C GLU A 98 8.47 2.62 3.95
N LEU A 99 8.57 1.39 3.45
CA LEU A 99 8.59 0.18 4.26
C LEU A 99 9.87 0.07 5.11
N GLU A 100 11.01 0.57 4.61
CA GLU A 100 12.28 0.58 5.32
C GLU A 100 12.19 1.38 6.63
N TRP A 101 11.52 2.54 6.59
CA TRP A 101 11.38 3.43 7.74
C TRP A 101 10.17 3.11 8.62
N LEU A 102 9.34 2.12 8.25
CA LEU A 102 8.10 1.82 8.96
C LEU A 102 8.35 1.47 10.45
N SER A 103 9.45 0.76 10.72
CA SER A 103 9.85 0.40 12.08
C SER A 103 10.20 1.63 12.93
N LEU A 104 10.83 2.64 12.32
CA LEU A 104 11.17 3.90 12.96
C LEU A 104 9.91 4.70 13.28
N VAL A 105 8.95 4.76 12.35
CA VAL A 105 7.65 5.42 12.56
C VAL A 105 6.92 4.80 13.76
N PHE A 106 6.89 3.47 13.86
CA PHE A 106 6.28 2.80 15.00
C PHE A 106 7.01 3.10 16.31
N ARG A 107 8.35 3.18 16.32
CA ARG A 107 9.11 3.57 17.50
C ARG A 107 8.82 5.00 17.94
N GLN A 108 8.76 5.94 16.99
CA GLN A 108 8.41 7.34 17.25
C GLN A 108 6.98 7.45 17.82
N ALA A 109 6.01 6.73 17.25
CA ALA A 109 4.64 6.69 17.75
C ALA A 109 4.56 6.13 19.17
N GLN A 110 5.31 5.07 19.49
CA GLN A 110 5.37 4.51 20.85
C GLN A 110 6.01 5.50 21.84
N ALA A 111 7.12 6.15 21.46
CA ALA A 111 7.77 7.17 22.27
C ALA A 111 6.83 8.36 22.54
N PHE A 112 6.15 8.85 21.50
CA PHE A 112 5.15 9.91 21.62
C PHE A 112 4.02 9.52 22.59
N ARG A 113 3.49 8.29 22.50
CA ARG A 113 2.46 7.80 23.43
C ARG A 113 2.94 7.78 24.88
N VAL A 114 4.23 7.57 25.16
CA VAL A 114 4.78 7.64 26.51
C VAL A 114 4.86 9.09 27.00
N VAL A 115 5.46 9.98 26.20
CA VAL A 115 5.61 11.40 26.54
C VAL A 115 4.25 12.05 26.75
N TYR A 116 3.32 11.84 25.82
CA TYR A 116 1.98 12.41 25.86
C TYR A 116 1.17 11.92 27.08
N ARG A 117 1.34 10.65 27.50
CA ARG A 117 0.73 10.13 28.73
C ARG A 117 1.29 10.82 29.98
N LYS A 118 2.59 11.09 30.05
CA LYS A 118 3.22 11.80 31.16
C LYS A 118 2.70 13.24 31.24
N LEU A 119 2.69 13.96 30.12
CA LEU A 119 2.16 15.33 30.04
C LEU A 119 0.71 15.41 30.48
N ARG A 120 -0.16 14.50 30.02
CA ARG A 120 -1.56 14.45 30.47
C ARG A 120 -1.73 14.20 31.97
N ARG A 121 -0.84 13.42 32.60
CA ARG A 121 -0.87 13.19 34.05
C ARG A 121 -0.49 14.46 34.79
N LEU A 122 0.59 15.13 34.38
CA LEU A 122 1.03 16.40 34.97
C LEU A 122 -0.01 17.49 34.81
N GLN A 123 -0.67 17.59 33.65
CA GLN A 123 -1.76 18.55 33.44
C GLN A 123 -2.97 18.26 34.33
N ARG A 124 -3.28 16.99 34.62
CA ARG A 124 -4.35 16.64 35.57
C ARG A 124 -3.99 17.01 37.01
N HIS A 125 -2.73 16.81 37.41
CA HIS A 125 -2.26 17.21 38.73
C HIS A 125 -2.14 18.73 38.88
N GLY A 126 -1.66 19.44 37.84
CA GLY A 126 -1.59 20.91 37.82
C GLY A 126 -2.96 21.60 37.64
N ALA A 127 -3.93 20.96 36.98
CA ALA A 127 -5.31 21.44 36.94
C ALA A 127 -6.03 21.29 38.30
N SER A 128 -5.58 20.39 39.18
CA SER A 128 -6.04 20.30 40.56
C SER A 128 -5.44 21.36 41.48
N GLU A 129 -4.30 21.98 41.11
CA GLU A 129 -3.68 23.09 41.87
C GLU A 129 -4.08 24.49 41.35
N GLY A 130 -4.83 24.57 40.24
CA GLY A 130 -5.16 25.82 39.55
C GLY A 130 -6.60 26.32 39.68
N HIS A 131 -7.38 25.90 40.69
CA HIS A 131 -8.69 26.53 40.96
C HIS A 131 -8.52 27.83 41.78
N LEU A 132 -7.79 28.80 41.23
CA LEU A 132 -8.05 30.20 41.51
C LEU A 132 -8.94 30.69 40.37
N SER A 133 -10.24 30.73 40.66
CA SER A 133 -11.26 31.34 39.81
C SER A 133 -10.75 32.68 39.27
N PRO A 134 -10.69 32.90 37.95
CA PRO A 134 -10.44 34.25 37.45
C PRO A 134 -11.59 35.14 37.93
N SER A 135 -11.24 36.12 38.77
CA SER A 135 -12.13 37.22 39.15
C SER A 135 -12.67 37.89 37.87
N PRO A 136 -13.97 38.18 37.78
CA PRO A 136 -14.57 38.76 36.58
C PRO A 136 -14.30 40.27 36.52
N THR A 137 -13.04 40.66 36.33
CA THR A 137 -12.66 42.05 36.05
C THR A 137 -11.37 42.06 35.24
N ASP A 138 -11.48 42.08 33.91
CA ASP A 138 -11.04 43.23 33.10
C ASP A 138 -11.37 42.94 31.64
N ARG A 139 -12.45 43.55 31.16
CA ARG A 139 -12.85 43.55 29.76
C ARG A 139 -11.96 44.57 29.03
N ARG A 140 -10.68 44.24 28.81
CA ARG A 140 -9.80 45.03 27.94
C ARG A 140 -9.80 44.47 26.53
N GLU A 141 -10.54 45.19 25.70
CA GLU A 141 -10.53 45.24 24.24
C GLU A 141 -9.40 44.49 23.53
N ALA A 142 -9.81 43.59 22.63
CA ALA A 142 -8.95 43.08 21.58
C ALA A 142 -8.48 44.25 20.68
N PRO A 143 -7.19 44.31 20.28
CA PRO A 143 -6.75 45.28 19.28
C PRO A 143 -7.51 45.06 17.97
N PRO A 144 -7.99 46.12 17.29
CA PRO A 144 -8.71 45.96 16.04
C PRO A 144 -7.77 45.41 14.96
N LEU A 145 -8.19 44.32 14.30
CA LEU A 145 -7.52 43.82 13.11
C LEU A 145 -7.55 44.90 12.01
N PRO A 146 -6.48 45.06 11.22
CA PRO A 146 -6.48 46.02 10.12
C PRO A 146 -7.56 45.66 9.09
N ARG A 147 -8.48 46.60 8.82
CA ARG A 147 -9.40 46.51 7.68
C ARG A 147 -8.58 46.38 6.41
N ARG A 148 -8.81 45.31 5.64
CA ARG A 148 -8.40 45.27 4.23
C ARG A 148 -9.11 46.42 3.53
N ALA A 149 -8.33 47.43 3.12
CA ALA A 149 -8.79 48.42 2.17
C ALA A 149 -9.07 47.69 0.85
N GLY A 150 -10.33 47.74 0.41
CA GLY A 150 -10.70 47.50 -0.98
C GLY A 150 -10.45 48.76 -1.81
N GLY A 151 -10.25 48.55 -3.10
CA GLY A 151 -10.01 49.55 -4.15
C GLY A 151 -9.00 48.94 -5.13
N GLU A 152 -9.43 48.13 -6.09
CA GLU A 152 -9.84 48.61 -7.43
C GLU A 152 -8.75 49.46 -8.05
N GLU A 153 -7.93 48.84 -8.91
CA GLU A 153 -7.33 49.46 -10.09
C GLU A 153 -6.61 48.38 -10.92
N ALA A 154 -6.81 48.44 -12.24
CA ALA A 154 -6.12 47.69 -13.32
C ALA A 154 -6.70 46.33 -13.77
N GLU A 155 -7.96 46.37 -14.22
CA GLU A 155 -8.32 45.81 -15.53
C GLU A 155 -7.57 46.59 -16.62
N ALA A 156 -6.45 46.06 -17.12
CA ALA A 156 -5.87 46.32 -18.45
C ALA A 156 -4.47 45.69 -18.54
N GLN A 157 -4.38 44.48 -19.12
CA GLN A 157 -3.23 43.88 -19.84
C GLN A 157 -3.19 42.35 -19.60
N ALA A 158 -3.95 41.59 -20.39
CA ALA A 158 -3.55 40.27 -20.91
C ALA A 158 -4.68 39.62 -21.75
N GLU A 159 -5.32 40.37 -22.66
CA GLU A 159 -5.73 39.76 -23.92
C GLU A 159 -4.47 39.59 -24.78
N ALA A 160 -3.83 38.42 -24.71
CA ALA A 160 -2.98 37.89 -25.78
C ALA A 160 -2.62 36.43 -25.47
N GLY A 161 -3.08 35.50 -26.30
CA GLY A 161 -2.41 34.20 -26.45
C GLY A 161 -3.19 32.96 -26.03
N GLY A 162 -4.46 32.85 -26.40
CA GLY A 162 -5.09 31.53 -26.54
C GLY A 162 -4.48 30.77 -27.72
N VAL A 163 -3.61 29.79 -27.45
CA VAL A 163 -3.21 28.79 -28.43
C VAL A 163 -3.74 27.43 -28.01
N ALA A 164 -4.82 27.04 -28.69
CA ALA A 164 -5.30 25.69 -28.77
C ALA A 164 -4.29 24.83 -29.55
N LEU A 165 -3.65 23.87 -28.90
CA LEU A 165 -3.03 22.75 -29.60
C LEU A 165 -4.08 21.65 -29.81
N ARG A 166 -4.59 21.61 -31.04
CA ARG A 166 -5.25 20.45 -31.62
C ARG A 166 -4.20 19.34 -31.82
N SER A 167 -4.41 18.19 -31.22
CA SER A 167 -3.76 16.94 -31.61
C SER A 167 -4.47 16.36 -32.84
N ARG A 168 -3.70 16.17 -33.91
CA ARG A 168 -3.95 15.15 -34.95
C ARG A 168 -3.05 13.96 -34.66
#